data_AF-A0AAD6T2P4-F1
#
_entry.id   AF-A0AAD6T2P4-F1
#
_cell.length_a   1.000
_cell.length_b   1.000
_cell.length_c   1.000
_cell.angle_alpha   90.00
_cell.angle_beta   90.00
_cell.angle_gamma   90.00
#
_symmetry.space_group_name_H-M   'P 1'
#
loop_
_entity.id
_entity.type
_entity.pdbx_description
1 polymer ?
#
loop_
_entity_poly.entity_id
_entity_poly.type
_entity_poly.pdbx_seq_one_letter_code
_entity_poly.pdbx_strand_id
1 'polypeptide(L)'
;MWFNNRRDEGATHPEVFGPVFPKPAFALVLTAIECAIDEWATGIRTEVPFTATDYRSVYEEHLKCLNDFEKQTKDRSADILGNILTRIHNIGRCVLCFHYSSRLY
;
A
#
# COMPACT_ATOMS: atom_id res chain seq x y z
N MET A 1 7.10 12.82 -9.94
CA MET A 1 6.16 12.01 -9.13
C MET A 1 5.35 11.16 -10.10
N TRP A 2 5.17 9.86 -9.84
CA TRP A 2 4.48 8.96 -10.77
C TRP A 2 2.95 8.94 -10.61
N PHE A 3 2.42 9.41 -9.48
CA PHE A 3 0.99 9.32 -9.15
C PHE A 3 0.42 10.60 -8.52
N ASN A 4 1.01 11.77 -8.75
CA ASN A 4 0.54 13.02 -8.13
C ASN A 4 -0.74 13.53 -8.79
N ASN A 5 -0.81 13.46 -10.12
CA ASN A 5 -1.89 14.01 -10.93
C ASN A 5 -2.40 13.00 -11.97
N ARG A 6 -3.61 13.22 -12.51
CA ARG A 6 -4.20 12.36 -13.58
C ARG A 6 -3.37 12.28 -14.87
N ARG A 7 -2.41 13.19 -15.05
CA ARG A 7 -1.51 13.23 -16.21
C ARG A 7 -0.16 12.56 -15.97
N ASP A 8 0.12 12.13 -14.74
CA ASP A 8 1.39 11.50 -14.42
C ASP A 8 1.46 10.09 -15.00
N GLU A 9 2.69 9.58 -15.13
CA GLU A 9 2.97 8.32 -15.81
C GLU A 9 2.17 7.14 -15.24
N GLY A 10 1.98 7.09 -13.91
CA GLY A 10 1.23 6.04 -13.23
C GLY A 10 -0.28 6.04 -13.50
N ALA A 11 -0.85 7.20 -13.84
CA ALA A 11 -2.26 7.32 -14.22
C ALA A 11 -2.48 7.08 -15.72
N THR A 12 -1.47 7.41 -16.54
CA THR A 12 -1.56 7.40 -18.01
C THR A 12 -1.08 6.09 -18.65
N HIS A 13 -0.26 5.30 -17.94
CA HIS A 13 0.31 4.04 -18.43
C HIS A 13 -0.18 2.84 -17.60
N PRO A 14 -1.50 2.52 -17.62
CA PRO A 14 -2.05 1.38 -16.88
C PRO A 14 -1.42 0.03 -17.25
N GLU A 15 -0.88 -0.09 -18.46
CA GLU A 15 -0.16 -1.26 -18.97
C GLU A 15 1.20 -1.48 -18.29
N VAL A 16 1.85 -0.41 -17.85
CA VAL A 16 3.15 -0.48 -17.14
C VAL A 16 2.95 -0.65 -15.64
N PHE A 17 1.95 0.03 -15.07
CA PHE A 17 1.65 -0.01 -13.63
C PHE A 17 0.63 -1.08 -13.23
N GLY A 18 0.22 -1.92 -14.19
CA GLY A 18 -0.55 -3.13 -13.99
C GLY A 18 -2.02 -2.92 -13.55
N PRO A 19 -2.82 -4.00 -13.57
CA PRO A 19 -4.22 -3.96 -13.16
C PRO A 19 -4.43 -4.16 -11.64
N VAL A 20 -3.39 -4.49 -10.87
CA VAL A 20 -3.49 -4.81 -9.43
C VAL A 20 -2.37 -4.13 -8.67
N PHE A 21 -2.66 -3.67 -7.45
CA PHE A 21 -1.68 -3.02 -6.60
C PHE A 21 -0.54 -3.98 -6.24
N PRO A 22 0.75 -3.59 -6.36
CA PRO A 22 1.86 -4.50 -6.10
C PRO A 22 1.89 -4.98 -4.65
N LYS A 23 1.95 -6.30 -4.43
CA LYS A 23 2.09 -6.89 -3.08
C LYS A 23 3.30 -6.34 -2.30
N PRO A 24 4.50 -6.16 -2.89
CA PRO A 24 5.62 -5.52 -2.19
C PRO A 24 5.31 -4.07 -1.76
N ALA A 25 4.58 -3.30 -2.59
CA ALA A 25 4.15 -1.96 -2.22
C ALA A 25 3.13 -1.99 -1.06
N PHE A 26 2.27 -3.01 -1.00
CA PHE A 26 1.36 -3.18 0.13
C PHE A 26 2.10 -3.54 1.42
N ALA A 27 3.09 -4.43 1.37
CA ALA A 27 3.97 -4.70 2.51
C ALA A 27 4.65 -3.42 3.02
N LEU A 28 5.11 -2.55 2.11
CA LEU A 28 5.71 -1.26 2.48
C LEU A 28 4.70 -0.33 3.17
N VAL A 29 3.45 -0.28 2.69
CA VAL A 29 2.37 0.50 3.35
C VAL A 29 2.09 -0.04 4.76
N LEU A 30 2.02 -1.37 4.94
CA LEU A 30 1.84 -1.98 6.27
C LEU A 30 3.02 -1.64 7.20
N THR A 31 4.24 -1.65 6.67
CA THR A 31 5.44 -1.27 7.43
C THR A 31 5.39 0.20 7.87
N ALA A 32 4.93 1.10 6.98
CA ALA A 32 4.76 2.51 7.32
C ALA A 32 3.63 2.72 8.37
N ILE A 33 2.56 1.93 8.32
CA ILE A 33 1.52 1.93 9.35
C ILE A 33 2.08 1.46 10.70
N GLU A 34 2.88 0.40 10.72
CA GLU A 34 3.55 -0.07 11.95
C GLU A 34 4.48 0.99 12.52
N CYS A 35 5.30 1.63 11.68
CA CYS A 35 6.13 2.76 12.10
C CYS A 35 5.31 3.90 12.73
N ALA A 36 4.18 4.24 12.13
CA ALA A 36 3.29 5.26 12.69
C ALA A 36 2.63 4.84 14.00
N ILE A 37 2.41 3.53 14.23
CA ILE A 37 1.94 2.99 15.50
C ILE A 37 3.05 3.06 16.56
N ASP A 38 4.28 2.74 16.18
CA ASP A 38 5.45 2.78 17.08
C ASP A 38 5.73 4.18 17.61
N GLU A 39 5.43 5.23 16.85
CA GLU A 39 5.48 6.62 17.33
C GLU A 39 4.68 6.83 18.62
N TRP A 40 3.64 6.03 18.85
CA TRP A 40 2.76 6.13 20.01
C TRP A 40 3.01 5.06 21.07
N ALA A 41 4.06 4.24 20.95
CA ALA A 41 4.30 3.10 21.84
C ALA A 41 4.39 3.48 23.34
N THR A 42 4.84 4.69 23.65
CA THR A 42 4.97 5.19 25.04
C THR A 42 3.71 5.89 25.57
N GLY A 43 2.64 5.97 24.76
CA GLY A 43 1.44 6.75 25.04
C GLY A 43 1.57 8.24 24.72
N ILE A 44 2.75 8.71 24.32
CA ILE A 44 3.00 10.07 23.81
C ILE A 44 3.67 9.94 22.44
N ARG A 45 3.20 10.73 21.46
CA ARG A 45 3.79 10.73 20.12
C ARG A 45 5.26 11.16 20.17
N THR A 46 6.14 10.26 19.77
CA THR A 46 7.55 10.50 19.54
C THR A 46 7.84 10.23 18.08
N GLU A 47 8.55 11.14 17.42
CA GLU A 47 8.92 10.95 16.01
C GLU A 47 9.88 9.75 15.91
N VAL A 48 9.51 8.77 15.09
CA VAL A 48 10.33 7.60 14.78
C VAL A 48 10.71 7.67 13.30
N PRO A 49 12.00 7.65 12.96
CA PRO A 49 12.41 7.78 11.58
C PRO A 49 12.06 6.51 10.79
N PHE A 50 11.28 6.67 9.73
CA PHE A 50 10.97 5.57 8.81
C PHE A 50 12.16 5.30 7.88
N THR A 51 13.12 4.49 8.34
CA THR A 51 14.32 4.14 7.58
C THR A 51 14.34 2.68 7.17
N ALA A 52 15.02 2.39 6.05
CA ALA A 52 15.24 1.01 5.62
C ALA A 52 16.08 0.21 6.61
N THR A 53 16.98 0.85 7.38
CA THR A 53 17.80 0.15 8.37
C THR A 53 16.94 -0.39 9.52
N ASP A 54 15.99 0.43 9.99
CA ASP A 54 15.21 0.13 11.19
C ASP A 54 14.00 -0.77 10.87
N TYR A 55 13.37 -0.57 9.71
CA TYR A 55 12.12 -1.24 9.35
C TYR A 55 12.25 -2.34 8.29
N ARG A 56 13.47 -2.70 7.87
CA ARG A 56 13.66 -3.79 6.90
C ARG A 56 13.16 -5.13 7.41
N SER A 57 13.45 -5.49 8.65
CA SER A 57 12.97 -6.75 9.24
C SER A 57 11.44 -6.79 9.28
N VAL A 58 10.83 -5.69 9.71
CA VAL A 58 9.37 -5.51 9.76
C VAL A 58 8.75 -5.66 8.36
N TYR A 59 9.36 -5.02 7.35
CA TYR A 59 8.93 -5.16 5.95
C TYR A 59 9.02 -6.60 5.44
N GLU A 60 10.13 -7.29 5.70
CA GLU A 60 10.34 -8.69 5.30
C GLU A 60 9.33 -9.61 6.02
N GLU A 61 9.01 -9.33 7.28
CA GLU A 61 7.98 -10.04 8.05
C GLU A 61 6.58 -9.81 7.48
N HIS A 62 6.18 -8.57 7.20
CA HIS A 62 4.90 -8.28 6.53
C HIS A 62 4.80 -8.97 5.17
N LEU A 63 5.88 -8.95 4.38
CA LEU A 63 5.91 -9.62 3.08
C LEU A 63 5.74 -11.14 3.22
N LYS A 64 6.39 -11.74 4.22
CA LYS A 64 6.22 -13.15 4.56
C LYS A 64 4.78 -13.45 4.97
N CYS A 65 4.20 -12.66 5.87
CA CYS A 65 2.82 -12.79 6.31
C CYS A 65 1.83 -12.70 5.13
N LEU A 66 2.03 -11.75 4.21
CA LEU A 66 1.21 -11.64 3.00
C LEU A 66 1.35 -12.87 2.09
N ASN A 67 2.56 -13.42 1.93
CA ASN A 67 2.78 -14.65 1.17
C ASN A 67 2.08 -15.86 1.80
N ASP A 68 2.14 -15.99 3.12
CA ASP A 68 1.51 -17.10 3.84
C ASP A 68 -0.01 -16.95 3.87
N PHE A 69 -0.53 -15.71 3.94
CA PHE A 69 -1.96 -15.41 3.78
C PHE A 69 -2.47 -15.76 2.38
N GLU A 70 -1.71 -15.42 1.33
CA GLU A 70 -2.05 -15.77 -0.06
C GLU A 70 -2.16 -17.29 -0.24
N LYS A 71 -1.22 -18.06 0.30
CA LYS A 71 -1.23 -19.54 0.23
C LYS A 71 -2.47 -20.10 0.91
N GLN A 72 -2.72 -19.70 2.16
CA GLN A 72 -3.84 -20.20 2.96
C GLN A 72 -5.21 -19.87 2.38
N THR A 73 -5.34 -18.74 1.68
CA THR A 73 -6.62 -18.29 1.11
C THR A 73 -6.90 -18.95 -0.24
N LYS A 74 -5.86 -19.22 -1.04
CA LYS A 74 -5.95 -20.05 -2.26
C LYS A 74 -6.37 -21.50 -1.95
N ASP A 75 -5.84 -22.09 -0.87
CA ASP A 75 -6.23 -23.44 -0.44
C ASP A 75 -7.70 -23.53 -0.01
N ARG A 76 -8.30 -22.40 0.38
CA ARG A 76 -9.72 -22.28 0.75
C ARG A 76 -10.60 -21.76 -0.38
N SER A 77 -10.11 -21.74 -1.62
CA SER A 77 -10.81 -21.28 -2.83
C SER A 77 -11.28 -19.81 -2.81
N ALA A 78 -10.67 -18.95 -1.97
CA ALA A 78 -10.97 -17.54 -1.91
C ALA A 78 -9.70 -16.72 -2.16
N ASP A 79 -9.58 -16.03 -3.30
CA ASP A 79 -8.46 -15.12 -3.55
C ASP A 79 -8.65 -13.77 -2.81
N ILE A 80 -8.60 -13.84 -1.49
CA ILE A 80 -8.89 -12.68 -0.63
C ILE A 80 -7.81 -11.60 -0.81
N LEU A 81 -6.53 -12.00 -0.86
CA LEU A 81 -5.45 -11.04 -1.04
C LEU A 81 -5.52 -10.35 -2.42
N GLY A 82 -5.75 -11.10 -3.49
CA GLY A 82 -5.93 -10.53 -4.83
C GLY A 82 -7.10 -9.56 -4.89
N ASN A 83 -8.22 -9.89 -4.24
CA ASN A 83 -9.39 -9.00 -4.13
C ASN A 83 -9.07 -7.70 -3.37
N ILE A 84 -8.33 -7.78 -2.26
CA ILE A 84 -7.90 -6.60 -1.49
C ILE A 84 -7.01 -5.70 -2.36
N LEU A 85 -5.96 -6.27 -3.00
CA LEU A 85 -5.02 -5.52 -3.82
C LEU A 85 -5.71 -4.88 -5.04
N THR A 86 -6.67 -5.57 -5.64
CA THR A 86 -7.49 -5.04 -6.74
C THR A 86 -8.35 -3.87 -6.26
N ARG A 87 -8.98 -4.00 -5.09
CA ARG A 87 -9.80 -2.94 -4.51
C ARG A 87 -8.98 -1.71 -4.13
N ILE A 88 -7.79 -1.91 -3.55
CA ILE A 88 -6.84 -0.82 -3.25
C ILE A 88 -6.45 -0.09 -4.54
N HIS A 89 -6.12 -0.83 -5.60
CA HIS A 89 -5.78 -0.23 -6.90
C HIS A 89 -6.90 0.63 -7.47
N ASN A 90 -8.13 0.10 -7.46
CA ASN A 90 -9.30 0.79 -8.00
C ASN A 90 -9.66 2.04 -7.17
N ILE A 91 -9.65 1.93 -5.84
CA ILE A 91 -9.94 3.08 -4.96
C ILE A 91 -8.82 4.12 -5.03
N GLY A 92 -7.55 3.70 -5.02
CA GLY A 92 -6.39 4.59 -5.15
C GLY A 92 -6.44 5.38 -6.45
N ARG A 93 -6.82 4.75 -7.56
CA ARG A 93 -7.12 5.45 -8.83
C ARG A 93 -8.28 6.44 -8.71
N CYS A 94 -9.37 6.06 -8.05
CA CYS A 94 -10.53 6.94 -7.88
C CYS A 94 -10.22 8.17 -7.02
N VAL A 95 -9.54 8.01 -5.88
CA VAL A 95 -9.24 9.14 -4.97
C VAL A 95 -8.30 10.16 -5.62
N LEU A 96 -7.31 9.70 -6.40
CA LEU A 96 -6.46 10.60 -7.20
C LEU A 96 -7.25 11.33 -8.31
N CYS A 97 -8.29 10.73 -8.86
CA CYS A 97 -9.19 11.38 -9.83
C CYS A 97 -10.18 12.36 -9.18
N PHE A 98 -10.70 12.06 -7.99
CA PHE A 98 -11.73 12.87 -7.33
C PHE A 98 -11.17 14.04 -6.50
N HIS A 99 -10.01 13.88 -5.85
CA HIS A 99 -9.49 14.92 -4.95
C HIS A 99 -9.09 16.22 -5.68
N TYR A 100 -8.88 16.17 -7.00
CA TYR A 100 -8.60 17.36 -7.81
C TYR A 100 -9.84 18.04 -8.40
N SER A 101 -10.97 17.34 -8.52
CA SER A 101 -12.22 17.95 -9.02
C SER A 101 -12.89 18.84 -7.97
N SER A 102 -12.58 18.64 -6.69
CA SER A 102 -13.13 19.43 -5.57
C SER A 102 -12.22 20.59 -5.12
N ARG A 103 -11.07 20.79 -5.79
CA ARG A 103 -10.14 21.91 -5.56
C ARG A 103 -10.17 22.97 -6.67
N LEU A 104 -11.13 22.84 -7.60
CA LEU A 104 -11.35 23.77 -8.73
C LEU A 104 -12.69 24.53 -8.64
N TYR A 105 -13.30 24.60 -7.45
CA TYR A 105 -14.41 25.49 -7.14
C TYR A 105 -14.15 26.20 -5.81
#